data_AF-A0AAV8QL54-F1
#
_entry.id   AF-A0AAV8QL54-F1
#
_cell.length_a   1.000
_cell.length_b   1.000
_cell.length_c   1.000
_cell.angle_alpha   90.00
_cell.angle_beta   90.00
_cell.angle_gamma   90.00
#
_symmetry.space_group_name_H-M   'P 1'
#
loop_
_entity.id
_entity.type
_entity.pdbx_description
1 polymer ?
#
loop_
_entity_poly.entity_id
_entity_poly.type
_entity_poly.pdbx_seq_one_letter_code
_entity_poly.pdbx_strand_id
1 'polypeptide(L)'
;MASSFHLLPLLLCCSSLLLRRTSAAAPSLLLQLRDERHPLLRRPRTKIFHPPTGLCVTRRSMADPLKLGPCTASDSWRYTPQEFLMVSGTYFCLRAVGLGAPVRLGIICDPSDSRWQLVSGSEKTHLATKLTDGTEVCLDVDSDGCLVSNSCDGFHGGDDERLQLDSQWFKLLTAGFKKQSQPS
;
A
#
# COMPACT_ATOMS: atom_id res chain seq x y z
N MET A 1 49.32 -47.36 -24.00
CA MET A 1 49.20 -48.77 -23.60
C MET A 1 49.86 -48.94 -22.25
N ALA A 2 49.18 -49.61 -21.32
CA ALA A 2 49.65 -50.14 -20.03
C ALA A 2 50.12 -49.11 -18.97
N SER A 3 49.78 -49.19 -17.68
CA SER A 3 48.98 -50.15 -16.92
C SER A 3 48.58 -49.53 -15.58
N SER A 4 47.39 -49.87 -15.12
CA SER A 4 46.88 -49.70 -13.76
C SER A 4 47.63 -50.56 -12.77
N PHE A 5 47.86 -50.08 -11.53
CA PHE A 5 47.94 -50.95 -10.34
C PHE A 5 47.35 -50.21 -9.12
N HIS A 6 46.26 -50.79 -8.58
CA HIS A 6 45.70 -50.50 -7.27
C HIS A 6 46.51 -51.20 -6.18
N LEU A 7 46.71 -50.55 -5.02
CA LEU A 7 46.87 -51.20 -3.71
C LEU A 7 46.67 -50.17 -2.57
N LEU A 8 45.50 -50.25 -1.91
CA LEU A 8 45.33 -50.03 -0.45
C LEU A 8 45.68 -51.36 0.26
N PRO A 9 45.79 -51.51 1.62
CA PRO A 9 45.43 -50.60 2.73
C PRO A 9 46.44 -50.59 3.92
N LEU A 10 46.19 -49.79 4.96
CA LEU A 10 46.09 -50.20 6.39
C LEU A 10 46.42 -49.07 7.39
N LEU A 11 45.36 -48.71 8.12
CA LEU A 11 45.25 -48.27 9.52
C LEU A 11 46.53 -48.33 10.38
N LEU A 12 46.82 -47.22 11.09
CA LEU A 12 47.27 -47.30 12.48
C LEU A 12 46.83 -46.07 13.30
N CYS A 13 46.02 -46.40 14.30
CA CYS A 13 45.52 -45.62 15.41
C CYS A 13 46.68 -45.16 16.33
N CYS A 14 46.58 -43.97 16.92
CA CYS A 14 46.89 -43.72 18.34
C CYS A 14 46.53 -42.25 18.67
N SER A 15 45.41 -41.98 19.34
CA SER A 15 45.20 -42.02 20.79
C SER A 15 45.56 -40.71 21.49
N SER A 16 44.50 -39.94 21.76
CA SER A 16 44.21 -39.19 23.01
C SER A 16 45.26 -38.24 23.59
N LEU A 17 44.88 -36.95 23.73
CA LEU A 17 44.78 -36.26 25.04
C LEU A 17 44.21 -34.84 24.89
N LEU A 18 42.96 -34.69 25.36
CA LEU A 18 42.38 -33.55 26.07
C LEU A 18 42.95 -32.13 25.80
N LEU A 19 42.18 -31.33 25.07
CA LEU A 19 41.96 -29.94 25.51
C LEU A 19 40.49 -29.56 25.35
N ARG A 20 39.72 -29.87 26.39
CA ARG A 20 38.52 -29.09 26.74
C ARG A 20 39.00 -27.66 27.01
N ARG A 21 38.70 -26.73 26.10
CA ARG A 21 38.44 -25.34 26.46
C ARG A 21 37.18 -24.89 25.73
N THR A 22 36.15 -24.70 26.55
CA THR A 22 34.96 -23.92 26.27
C THR A 22 35.37 -22.61 25.60
N SER A 23 35.09 -22.46 24.31
CA SER A 23 35.04 -21.14 23.70
C SER A 23 33.59 -20.70 23.66
N ALA A 24 33.34 -19.59 24.32
CA ALA A 24 32.07 -18.97 24.60
C ALA A 24 31.17 -18.90 23.36
N ALA A 25 29.88 -19.13 23.58
CA ALA A 25 28.86 -18.56 22.71
C ALA A 25 29.13 -17.06 22.61
N ALA A 26 29.66 -16.61 21.48
CA ALA A 26 29.65 -15.20 21.15
C ALA A 26 28.16 -14.82 21.07
N PRO A 27 27.66 -13.90 21.89
CA PRO A 27 26.33 -13.37 21.66
C PRO A 27 26.39 -12.72 20.27
N SER A 28 25.51 -13.16 19.37
CA SER A 28 25.33 -12.59 18.04
C SER A 28 24.88 -11.13 18.16
N LEU A 29 25.81 -10.22 18.47
CA LEU A 29 25.56 -8.78 18.61
C LEU A 29 25.34 -8.11 17.24
N LEU A 30 25.53 -8.84 16.13
CA LEU A 30 25.36 -8.36 14.76
C LEU A 30 23.95 -8.54 14.19
N LEU A 31 23.02 -9.19 14.91
CA LEU A 31 21.61 -9.31 14.51
C LEU A 31 20.67 -8.50 15.41
N GLN A 32 21.15 -7.38 15.96
CA GLN A 32 20.35 -6.43 16.74
C GLN A 32 20.41 -4.99 16.21
N LEU A 33 20.73 -4.78 14.92
CA LEU A 33 20.23 -3.59 14.23
C LEU A 33 18.72 -3.76 13.98
N ARG A 34 17.95 -3.71 15.08
CA ARG A 34 16.56 -3.28 15.02
C ARG A 34 16.58 -1.89 14.40
N ASP A 35 15.74 -1.72 13.38
CA ASP A 35 15.48 -0.48 12.63
C ASP A 35 14.93 0.61 13.59
N GLU A 36 15.79 1.15 14.45
CA GLU A 36 15.53 2.36 15.24
C GLU A 36 15.78 3.60 14.36
N ARG A 37 15.13 3.65 13.18
CA ARG A 37 14.96 4.93 12.51
C ARG A 37 13.98 5.75 13.33
N HIS A 38 14.50 6.81 13.93
CA HIS A 38 13.77 7.76 14.75
C HIS A 38 12.40 8.09 14.10
N PRO A 39 11.28 8.06 14.84
CA PRO A 39 9.92 8.31 14.31
C PRO A 39 9.79 9.63 13.53
N LEU A 40 10.68 10.57 13.83
CA LEU A 40 10.77 11.92 13.28
C LEU A 40 11.24 11.95 11.80
N LEU A 41 11.83 10.86 11.30
CA LEU A 41 12.32 10.73 9.92
C LEU A 41 11.38 9.93 9.01
N ARG A 42 10.36 9.28 9.57
CA ARG A 42 9.42 8.49 8.76
C ARG A 42 8.37 9.42 8.19
N ARG A 43 8.53 9.78 6.91
CA ARG A 43 7.48 10.51 6.17
C ARG A 43 6.14 9.79 6.38
N PRO A 44 5.08 10.52 6.73
CA PRO A 44 3.78 9.91 6.94
C PRO A 44 3.38 9.10 5.73
N ARG A 45 2.89 7.90 5.97
CA ARG A 45 2.42 7.01 4.91
C ARG A 45 0.91 7.05 4.92
N THR A 46 0.34 7.81 4.00
CA THR A 46 -1.10 7.80 3.76
C THR A 46 -1.45 6.63 2.86
N LYS A 47 -2.54 5.93 3.18
CA LYS A 47 -3.13 4.90 2.32
C LYS A 47 -4.56 5.30 1.98
N ILE A 48 -5.00 4.98 0.77
CA ILE A 48 -6.41 5.08 0.39
C ILE A 48 -7.03 3.73 0.76
N PHE A 49 -7.79 3.71 1.85
CA PHE A 49 -8.41 2.53 2.44
C PHE A 49 -9.87 2.45 2.02
N HIS A 50 -10.34 1.26 1.67
CA HIS A 50 -11.73 0.96 1.33
C HIS A 50 -12.37 0.18 2.50
N PRO A 51 -13.07 0.88 3.43
CA PRO A 51 -13.58 0.27 4.66
C PRO A 51 -14.41 -0.99 4.51
N PRO A 52 -15.34 -1.09 3.52
CA PRO A 52 -16.21 -2.27 3.42
C PRO A 52 -15.45 -3.57 3.20
N THR A 53 -14.31 -3.49 2.51
CA THR A 53 -13.47 -4.66 2.19
C THR A 53 -12.29 -4.85 3.15
N GLY A 54 -11.94 -3.83 3.92
CA GLY A 54 -10.69 -3.83 4.69
C GLY A 54 -9.41 -3.76 3.83
N LEU A 55 -9.53 -3.51 2.52
CA LEU A 55 -8.42 -3.44 1.58
C LEU A 55 -8.00 -2.00 1.31
N CYS A 56 -6.84 -1.83 0.68
CA CYS A 56 -6.35 -0.52 0.24
C CYS A 56 -6.13 -0.51 -1.27
N VAL A 57 -6.03 0.69 -1.83
CA VAL A 57 -5.65 0.89 -3.22
C VAL A 57 -4.21 0.46 -3.44
N THR A 58 -4.02 -0.49 -4.35
CA THR A 58 -2.74 -1.05 -4.74
C THR A 58 -2.54 -0.93 -6.24
N ARG A 59 -1.28 -1.06 -6.65
CA ARG A 59 -0.87 -1.04 -8.04
C ARG A 59 0.05 -2.21 -8.30
N ARG A 60 -0.25 -3.00 -9.33
CA ARG A 60 0.61 -4.10 -9.76
C ARG A 60 1.75 -3.60 -10.66
N SER A 61 1.41 -2.77 -11.64
CA SER A 61 2.35 -2.09 -12.54
C SER A 61 1.84 -0.70 -12.92
N MET A 62 2.64 0.10 -13.62
CA MET A 62 2.20 1.43 -14.08
C MET A 62 1.07 1.38 -15.13
N ALA A 63 0.97 0.28 -15.88
CA ALA A 63 0.01 0.14 -16.97
C ALA A 63 -1.29 -0.56 -16.55
N ASP A 64 -1.24 -1.33 -15.45
CA ASP A 64 -2.41 -2.04 -14.95
C ASP A 64 -3.40 -1.09 -14.26
N PRO A 65 -4.71 -1.39 -14.33
CA PRO A 65 -5.71 -0.71 -13.50
C PRO A 65 -5.33 -0.79 -12.02
N LEU A 66 -5.65 0.28 -11.27
CA LEU A 66 -5.55 0.24 -9.82
C LEU A 66 -6.59 -0.73 -9.27
N LYS A 67 -6.20 -1.52 -8.28
CA LYS A 67 -7.08 -2.51 -7.64
C LYS A 67 -6.99 -2.46 -6.13
N LEU A 68 -8.05 -2.90 -5.47
CA LEU A 68 -7.97 -3.22 -4.06
C LEU A 68 -7.04 -4.41 -3.80
N GLY A 69 -6.28 -4.31 -2.72
CA GLY A 69 -5.39 -5.38 -2.26
C GLY A 69 -4.95 -5.16 -0.82
N PRO A 70 -4.08 -6.04 -0.28
CA PRO A 70 -3.60 -5.91 1.09
C PRO A 70 -2.94 -4.55 1.32
N CYS A 71 -3.29 -3.88 2.42
CA CYS A 71 -2.75 -2.56 2.74
C CYS A 71 -1.23 -2.53 2.94
N THR A 72 -0.57 -3.68 3.13
CA THR A 72 0.89 -3.80 3.16
C THR A 72 1.53 -3.63 1.78
N ALA A 73 0.78 -3.89 0.70
CA ALA A 73 1.19 -3.71 -0.69
C ALA A 73 0.74 -2.36 -1.29
N SER A 74 0.05 -1.52 -0.51
CA SER A 74 -0.38 -0.18 -0.93
C SER A 74 0.82 0.73 -1.14
N ASP A 75 0.79 1.48 -2.24
CA ASP A 75 1.63 2.67 -2.43
C ASP A 75 1.36 3.68 -1.29
N SER A 76 2.35 4.53 -0.99
CA SER A 76 2.16 5.66 -0.08
C SER A 76 1.58 6.82 -0.87
N TRP A 77 0.45 7.35 -0.44
CA TRP A 77 -0.25 8.46 -1.07
C TRP A 77 0.04 9.78 -0.36
N ARG A 78 -0.21 10.89 -1.03
CA ARG A 78 -0.26 12.24 -0.48
C ARG A 78 -1.48 12.94 -1.06
N TYR A 79 -2.25 13.59 -0.20
CA TYR A 79 -3.37 14.44 -0.61
C TYR A 79 -2.88 15.89 -0.54
N THR A 80 -2.86 16.59 -1.66
CA THR A 80 -2.32 17.96 -1.74
C THR A 80 -3.37 19.00 -1.37
N PRO A 81 -2.98 20.25 -1.06
CA PRO A 81 -3.93 21.36 -0.88
C PRO A 81 -4.77 21.66 -2.13
N GLN A 82 -4.30 21.26 -3.32
CA GLN A 82 -5.04 21.34 -4.59
C GLN A 82 -5.97 20.14 -4.81
N GLU A 83 -6.13 19.29 -3.78
CA GLU A 83 -7.01 18.13 -3.77
C GLU A 83 -6.58 17.03 -4.77
N PHE A 84 -5.27 16.92 -5.02
CA PHE A 84 -4.71 15.85 -5.83
C PHE A 84 -4.28 14.67 -4.96
N LEU A 85 -4.75 13.49 -5.31
CA LEU A 85 -4.26 12.23 -4.76
C LEU A 85 -3.04 11.77 -5.53
N MET A 86 -1.86 12.01 -4.98
CA MET A 86 -0.58 11.71 -5.62
C MET A 86 0.13 10.53 -4.96
N VAL A 87 0.86 9.75 -5.75
CA VAL A 87 1.77 8.73 -5.21
C VAL A 87 3.04 9.41 -4.70
N SER A 88 3.34 9.21 -3.42
CA SER A 88 4.48 9.82 -2.72
C SER A 88 5.81 9.45 -3.38
N GLY A 89 6.66 10.45 -3.58
CA GLY A 89 7.97 10.27 -4.23
C GLY A 89 7.92 10.18 -5.76
N THR A 90 6.74 10.35 -6.37
CA THR A 90 6.55 10.35 -7.82
C THR A 90 5.72 11.55 -8.26
N TYR A 91 5.56 11.77 -9.56
CA TYR A 91 4.66 12.77 -10.12
C TYR A 91 3.25 12.24 -10.41
N PHE A 92 2.99 10.96 -10.12
CA PHE A 92 1.73 10.34 -10.49
C PHE A 92 0.58 10.82 -9.61
N CYS A 93 -0.53 11.21 -10.23
CA CYS A 93 -1.82 11.49 -9.60
C CYS A 93 -2.92 10.59 -10.13
N LEU A 94 -3.92 10.38 -9.28
CA LEU A 94 -5.15 9.67 -9.64
C LEU A 94 -6.00 10.55 -10.59
N ARG A 95 -6.45 9.97 -11.70
CA ARG A 95 -7.25 10.62 -12.74
C ARG A 95 -8.53 9.83 -13.02
N ALA A 96 -9.65 10.53 -13.09
CA ALA A 96 -10.88 10.01 -13.67
C ALA A 96 -10.83 10.19 -15.19
N VAL A 97 -11.14 9.14 -15.95
CA VAL A 97 -11.09 9.19 -17.42
C VAL A 97 -12.49 9.37 -18.01
N GLY A 98 -13.50 8.83 -17.34
CA GLY A 98 -14.88 8.85 -17.82
C GLY A 98 -15.81 8.10 -16.87
N LEU A 99 -17.11 8.30 -17.03
CA LEU A 99 -18.13 7.58 -16.26
C LEU A 99 -18.06 6.07 -16.56
N GLY A 100 -18.01 5.24 -15.52
CA GLY A 100 -17.85 3.79 -15.61
C GLY A 100 -16.46 3.31 -16.02
N ALA A 101 -15.51 4.22 -16.26
CA ALA A 101 -14.18 3.86 -16.72
C ALA A 101 -13.21 3.60 -15.55
N PRO A 102 -12.20 2.73 -15.74
CA PRO A 102 -11.11 2.60 -14.77
C PRO A 102 -10.39 3.92 -14.54
N VAL A 103 -10.14 4.25 -13.27
CA VAL A 103 -9.27 5.37 -12.92
C VAL A 103 -7.82 5.03 -13.23
N ARG A 104 -7.02 6.04 -13.55
CA ARG A 104 -5.63 5.86 -14.00
C ARG A 104 -4.67 6.73 -13.22
N LEU A 105 -3.39 6.38 -13.28
CA LEU A 105 -2.32 7.28 -12.87
C LEU A 105 -1.86 8.11 -14.07
N GLY A 106 -1.77 9.43 -13.90
CA GLY A 106 -1.19 10.35 -14.88
C GLY A 106 -0.07 11.18 -14.28
N ILE A 107 0.83 11.66 -15.14
CA ILE A 107 1.88 12.62 -14.77
C ILE A 107 1.33 14.06 -14.81
N ILE A 108 0.42 14.32 -15.74
CA ILE A 108 -0.28 15.60 -15.88
C ILE A 108 -1.53 15.52 -15.01
N CYS A 109 -1.56 16.34 -13.96
CA CYS A 109 -2.67 16.42 -13.02
C CYS A 109 -3.49 17.66 -13.35
N ASP A 110 -4.53 17.47 -14.15
CA ASP A 110 -5.41 18.56 -14.55
C ASP A 110 -6.56 18.71 -13.53
N PRO A 111 -6.88 19.93 -13.05
CA PRO A 111 -8.01 20.12 -12.15
C PRO A 111 -9.36 19.59 -12.67
N SER A 112 -9.51 19.44 -13.99
CA SER A 112 -10.72 18.92 -14.65
C SER A 112 -10.87 17.40 -14.65
N ASP A 113 -9.88 16.65 -14.14
CA ASP A 113 -9.96 15.19 -14.08
C ASP A 113 -9.19 14.55 -12.89
N SER A 114 -8.39 15.34 -12.18
CA SER A 114 -7.47 14.88 -11.13
C SER A 114 -7.79 15.44 -9.74
N ARG A 115 -8.79 16.34 -9.63
CA ARG A 115 -9.16 17.01 -8.39
C ARG A 115 -10.19 16.19 -7.63
N TRP A 116 -9.78 15.48 -6.59
CA TRP A 116 -10.60 14.56 -5.82
C TRP A 116 -11.02 15.17 -4.48
N GLN A 117 -12.24 15.64 -4.39
CA GLN A 117 -12.82 16.25 -3.20
C GLN A 117 -13.26 15.19 -2.20
N LEU A 118 -12.90 15.40 -0.93
CA LEU A 118 -13.38 14.58 0.18
C LEU A 118 -14.78 15.06 0.58
N VAL A 119 -15.81 14.41 0.05
CA VAL A 119 -17.20 14.71 0.39
C VAL A 119 -17.61 13.81 1.55
N SER A 120 -17.71 14.39 2.75
CA SER A 120 -18.02 13.63 3.97
C SER A 120 -19.47 13.82 4.39
N GLY A 121 -20.19 12.72 4.56
CA GLY A 121 -21.45 12.64 5.30
C GLY A 121 -21.21 12.37 6.80
N SER A 122 -22.18 11.80 7.50
CA SER A 122 -22.08 11.51 8.95
C SER A 122 -20.95 10.54 9.30
N GLU A 123 -20.75 9.47 8.52
CA GLU A 123 -19.73 8.42 8.79
C GLU A 123 -18.95 7.96 7.55
N LYS A 124 -19.32 8.47 6.38
CA LYS A 124 -18.90 7.98 5.06
C LYS A 124 -18.26 9.13 4.29
N THR A 125 -17.10 8.89 3.70
CA THR A 125 -16.41 9.87 2.86
C THR A 125 -16.31 9.33 1.44
N HIS A 126 -16.85 10.08 0.50
CA HIS A 126 -16.65 9.87 -0.93
C HIS A 126 -15.43 10.67 -1.41
N LEU A 127 -14.76 10.15 -2.43
CA LEU A 127 -13.79 10.90 -3.20
C LEU A 127 -14.44 11.26 -4.53
N ALA A 128 -14.91 12.50 -4.65
CA ALA A 128 -15.65 12.98 -5.83
C ALA A 128 -14.76 13.83 -6.73
N THR A 129 -14.96 13.77 -8.04
CA THR A 129 -14.32 14.66 -9.00
C THR A 129 -15.32 15.03 -10.10
N LYS A 130 -14.96 16.01 -10.92
CA LYS A 130 -15.73 16.36 -12.11
C LYS A 130 -14.92 16.00 -13.32
N LEU A 131 -15.56 15.38 -14.30
CA LEU A 131 -14.99 15.16 -15.63
C LEU A 131 -14.99 16.48 -16.41
N THR A 132 -14.27 16.49 -17.55
CA THR A 132 -14.17 17.67 -18.42
C THR A 132 -15.52 18.17 -18.93
N ASP A 133 -16.50 17.29 -19.10
CA ASP A 133 -17.87 17.62 -19.50
C ASP A 133 -18.74 18.16 -18.35
N GLY A 134 -18.19 18.25 -17.14
CA GLY A 134 -18.87 18.72 -15.93
C GLY A 134 -19.60 17.63 -15.15
N THR A 135 -19.63 16.38 -15.64
CA THR A 135 -20.24 15.24 -14.94
C THR A 135 -19.48 14.97 -13.65
N GLU A 136 -20.20 14.95 -12.52
CA GLU A 136 -19.65 14.56 -11.23
C GLU A 136 -19.61 13.04 -11.11
N VAL A 137 -18.45 12.52 -10.72
CA VAL A 137 -18.19 11.10 -10.52
C VAL A 137 -17.47 10.87 -9.20
N CYS A 138 -17.72 9.72 -8.59
CA CYS A 138 -17.07 9.29 -7.37
C CYS A 138 -16.13 8.14 -7.65
N LEU A 139 -15.05 8.06 -6.86
CA LEU A 139 -14.20 6.89 -6.84
C LEU A 139 -15.02 5.72 -6.34
N ASP A 140 -14.93 4.61 -7.04
CA ASP A 140 -15.73 3.41 -6.80
C ASP A 140 -14.90 2.16 -7.07
N VAL A 141 -15.43 1.00 -6.70
CA VAL A 141 -14.82 -0.32 -6.86
C VAL A 141 -15.79 -1.24 -7.58
N ASP A 142 -15.37 -1.77 -8.73
CA ASP A 142 -16.15 -2.76 -9.47
C ASP A 142 -16.10 -4.16 -8.83
N SER A 143 -16.87 -5.10 -9.39
CA SER A 143 -16.94 -6.49 -8.90
C SER A 143 -15.60 -7.24 -8.93
N ASP A 144 -14.64 -6.81 -9.75
CA ASP A 144 -13.30 -7.38 -9.86
C ASP A 144 -12.27 -6.69 -8.95
N GLY A 145 -12.74 -5.79 -8.08
CA GLY A 145 -11.94 -5.00 -7.17
C GLY A 145 -11.13 -3.91 -7.87
N CYS A 146 -11.44 -3.58 -9.12
CA CYS A 146 -10.77 -2.48 -9.84
C CYS A 146 -11.38 -1.14 -9.43
N LEU A 147 -10.53 -0.13 -9.35
CA LEU A 147 -11.00 1.22 -9.12
C LEU A 147 -11.56 1.81 -10.41
N VAL A 148 -12.79 2.33 -10.32
CA VAL A 148 -13.51 2.96 -11.43
C VAL A 148 -14.06 4.31 -10.97
N SER A 149 -14.48 5.14 -11.92
CA SER A 149 -15.19 6.40 -11.63
C SER A 149 -16.65 6.28 -12.04
N ASN A 150 -17.55 6.11 -11.08
CA ASN A 150 -18.99 5.95 -11.31
C ASN A 150 -19.78 7.17 -10.85
N SER A 151 -21.08 7.20 -11.16
CA SER A 151 -21.98 8.21 -10.61
C SER A 151 -21.95 8.13 -9.09
N CYS A 152 -21.90 9.30 -8.44
CA CYS A 152 -21.87 9.35 -6.98
C CYS A 152 -23.18 8.81 -6.38
N ASP A 153 -23.06 7.82 -5.49
CA ASP A 153 -24.19 7.34 -4.72
C ASP A 153 -24.57 8.39 -3.66
N GLY A 154 -25.88 8.60 -3.47
CA GLY A 154 -26.36 9.47 -2.40
C GLY A 154 -26.05 8.89 -1.01
N PHE A 155 -26.05 9.73 0.03
CA PHE A 155 -26.00 9.30 1.43
C PHE A 155 -27.33 8.68 1.89
N HIS A 156 -27.92 7.75 1.13
CA HIS A 156 -29.18 7.13 1.52
C HIS A 156 -28.91 5.92 2.42
N GLY A 157 -29.28 6.01 3.69
CA GLY A 157 -29.40 4.86 4.59
C GLY A 157 -30.79 4.25 4.41
N GLY A 158 -30.86 3.08 3.77
CA GLY A 158 -32.07 2.27 3.66
C GLY A 158 -31.69 0.79 3.73
N ASP A 159 -32.45 0.02 4.50
CA ASP A 159 -32.04 -1.28 5.04
C ASP A 159 -32.03 -2.46 4.04
N ASP A 160 -32.24 -2.24 2.74
CA ASP A 160 -32.56 -3.33 1.78
C ASP A 160 -31.61 -3.50 0.57
N GLU A 161 -30.41 -2.89 0.56
CA GLU A 161 -29.51 -2.98 -0.60
C GLU A 161 -28.02 -3.12 -0.22
N ARG A 162 -27.76 -4.10 0.65
CA ARG A 162 -26.46 -4.35 1.33
C ARG A 162 -25.31 -4.80 0.40
N LEU A 163 -25.47 -4.72 -0.92
CA LEU A 163 -24.48 -5.21 -1.90
C LEU A 163 -23.84 -4.12 -2.78
N GLN A 164 -24.36 -2.90 -2.84
CA GLN A 164 -23.76 -1.84 -3.67
C GLN A 164 -23.52 -0.50 -2.95
N LEU A 165 -24.22 -0.21 -1.86
CA LEU A 165 -24.22 1.11 -1.21
C LEU A 165 -22.85 1.57 -0.66
N ASP A 166 -21.89 0.65 -0.50
CA ASP A 166 -20.69 0.90 0.28
C ASP A 166 -19.41 1.01 -0.57
N SER A 167 -19.49 0.63 -1.85
CA SER A 167 -18.37 0.52 -2.80
C SER A 167 -17.62 1.85 -3.06
N GLN A 168 -18.28 2.98 -2.86
CA GLN A 168 -17.73 4.31 -3.11
C GLN A 168 -17.04 4.96 -1.89
N TRP A 169 -16.92 4.25 -0.77
CA TRP A 169 -16.46 4.86 0.47
C TRP A 169 -14.98 4.62 0.70
N PHE A 170 -14.24 5.70 0.94
CA PHE A 170 -12.80 5.64 1.14
C PHE A 170 -12.35 6.47 2.34
N LYS A 171 -11.25 6.04 2.97
CA LYS A 171 -10.59 6.79 4.05
C LYS A 171 -9.12 6.98 3.72
N LEU A 172 -8.62 8.18 3.97
CA LEU A 172 -7.18 8.46 3.90
C LEU A 172 -6.55 8.15 5.26
N LEU A 173 -5.92 6.98 5.39
CA LEU A 173 -5.28 6.55 6.63
C LEU A 173 -3.83 6.99 6.66
N THR A 174 -3.50 7.99 7.47
CA THR A 174 -2.13 8.51 7.60
C THR A 174 -1.43 7.95 8.84
N ALA A 175 -0.44 7.08 8.63
CA ALA A 175 0.44 6.63 9.70
C ALA A 175 1.60 7.62 9.87
N GLY A 176 1.78 8.21 11.05
CA GLY A 176 3.03 8.92 11.38
C GLY A 176 2.92 10.30 12.03
N PHE A 177 1.74 10.84 12.29
CA PHE A 177 1.62 12.05 13.12
C PHE A 177 0.58 11.85 14.21
N LYS A 178 1.04 11.65 15.45
CA LYS A 178 0.23 12.04 16.61
C LYS A 178 0.34 13.55 16.70
N LYS A 179 -0.73 14.29 16.42
CA LYS A 179 -0.82 15.68 16.85
C LYS A 179 -0.77 15.63 18.38
N GLN A 180 0.32 16.09 18.99
CA GLN A 180 0.30 16.37 20.42
C GLN A 180 -0.76 17.45 20.61
N SER A 181 -1.93 17.06 21.11
CA SER A 181 -2.92 17.99 21.62
C SER A 181 -2.27 18.68 22.81
N GLN A 182 -1.90 19.94 22.62
CA GLN A 182 -1.51 20.82 23.71
C GLN A 182 -2.76 21.03 24.58
N PRO A 183 -2.75 20.66 25.87
CA PRO A 183 -3.85 20.99 26.76
C PRO A 183 -3.93 22.52 26.92
N SER A 184 -5.14 23.05 26.78
CA SER A 184 -5.48 24.43 27.16
C SER A 184 -5.48 24.59 28.66
#